data_AF-A0A929ZZ26-F1
#
_entry.id   AF-A0A929ZZ26-F1
#
_cell.length_a   1.000
_cell.length_b   1.000
_cell.length_c   1.000
_cell.angle_alpha   90.00
_cell.angle_beta   90.00
_cell.angle_gamma   90.00
#
_symmetry.space_group_name_H-M   'P 1'
#
loop_
_entity.id
_entity.type
_entity.pdbx_description
1 polymer ?
#
loop_
_entity_poly.entity_id
_entity_poly.type
_entity_poly.pdbx_seq_one_letter_code
_entity_poly.pdbx_strand_id
1 'polypeptide(L)'
;MKMIKILCITALLLVGCGKHTAQQQSSVEQTIQTDDSTLGEYTTTLKNRKIESSWTVSVQSKYTMTYSDKTLDTYLMDGVLETDGDTAHYEQHINADGMVSELNGDYYGGRLYNTYNSVSYYEDMDFSNLKKTMLVPLDPYVFEAGDIASITKDKNEYTIQLQADRAKEIFLSRYDSYGLKNFDSFDVRSNEIHVTFDEDQHYVKETAVFDTTITTNGQSVDVKYESEINYLKFGETTVSISDQTKQAESAYVYYKDIDTSSIQTVTTDDDSPEDTVTATFKKRLVSRLNYTKESENVYSNKFNENESYRIDFANKTFTYSNRSITYVYSWKGDNGSLGACQYDFVNNSQTSTCEDSTVDFIKKTKLFLQMELYYCGLSLEKLQAE
;
A
#
# COMPACT_ATOMS: atom_id res chain seq x y z
N MET A 1 -25.54 8.19 8.60
CA MET A 1 -24.49 7.20 8.30
C MET A 1 -23.38 7.93 7.59
N LYS A 2 -22.24 8.12 8.27
CA LYS A 2 -21.08 8.83 7.69
C LYS A 2 -20.30 7.83 6.86
N MET A 3 -20.33 7.97 5.53
CA MET A 3 -19.39 7.28 4.65
C MET A 3 -18.05 8.01 4.76
N ILE A 4 -17.14 7.47 5.55
CA ILE A 4 -15.74 7.88 5.58
C ILE A 4 -15.09 7.13 4.43
N LYS A 5 -14.87 7.82 3.32
CA LYS A 5 -14.00 7.39 2.22
C LYS A 5 -12.80 8.33 2.22
N ILE A 6 -11.66 7.83 1.73
CA ILE A 6 -10.36 8.49 1.47
C ILE A 6 -9.25 7.80 2.27
N LEU A 7 -8.81 6.60 1.90
CA LEU A 7 -7.37 6.43 1.73
C LEU A 7 -7.13 6.18 0.26
N CYS A 8 -6.41 7.12 -0.36
CA CYS A 8 -5.81 6.92 -1.65
C CYS A 8 -4.80 5.80 -1.51
N ILE A 9 -5.21 4.61 -1.95
CA ILE A 9 -4.29 3.62 -2.48
C ILE A 9 -3.65 4.36 -3.65
N THR A 10 -2.44 4.85 -3.41
CA THR A 10 -1.52 5.23 -4.48
C THR A 10 -1.70 4.20 -5.57
N ALA A 11 -2.33 4.60 -6.69
CA ALA A 11 -2.22 3.90 -7.96
C ALA A 11 -0.75 3.51 -8.04
N LEU A 12 -0.48 2.21 -8.00
CA LEU A 12 0.84 1.64 -7.80
C LEU A 12 1.78 2.28 -8.83
N LEU A 13 2.52 3.31 -8.40
CA LEU A 13 3.56 3.97 -9.19
C LEU A 13 4.78 3.05 -9.18
N LEU A 14 4.61 1.86 -9.74
CA LEU A 14 5.68 0.93 -10.04
C LEU A 14 6.32 1.35 -11.36
N VAL A 15 7.11 2.43 -11.32
CA VAL A 15 8.11 2.69 -12.36
C VAL A 15 9.38 1.96 -11.92
N GLY A 16 9.58 0.77 -12.48
CA GLY A 16 10.82 0.02 -12.32
C GLY A 16 11.99 0.71 -13.02
N CYS A 17 13.15 0.70 -12.36
CA CYS A 17 14.47 0.78 -12.99
C CYS A 17 15.51 0.12 -12.07
N GLY A 18 16.08 -0.99 -12.52
CA GLY A 18 17.16 -1.69 -11.82
C GLY A 18 18.55 -1.16 -12.18
N LYS A 19 19.52 -1.44 -11.30
CA LYS A 19 20.76 -2.18 -11.61
C LYS A 19 21.61 -2.38 -10.35
N HIS A 20 22.02 -3.62 -10.15
CA HIS A 20 22.95 -4.06 -9.12
C HIS A 20 24.33 -3.43 -9.24
N THR A 21 24.96 -3.20 -8.08
CA THR A 21 26.42 -3.31 -7.95
C THR A 21 26.71 -4.11 -6.68
N ALA A 22 27.34 -5.28 -6.83
CA ALA A 22 27.73 -6.14 -5.72
C ALA A 22 29.02 -5.61 -5.09
N GLN A 23 29.10 -5.61 -3.75
CA GLN A 23 30.36 -5.47 -3.03
C GLN A 23 30.44 -6.53 -1.93
N GLN A 24 31.42 -7.42 -2.11
CA GLN A 24 31.78 -8.52 -1.22
C GLN A 24 32.32 -7.99 0.11
N GLN A 25 31.83 -8.54 1.22
CA GLN A 25 32.60 -8.58 2.46
C GLN A 25 32.29 -9.89 3.21
N SER A 26 33.35 -10.63 3.53
CA SER A 26 33.31 -11.95 4.15
C SER A 26 32.90 -11.88 5.62
N SER A 27 32.00 -12.77 6.05
CA SER A 27 31.80 -13.12 7.44
C SER A 27 31.84 -14.63 7.61
N VAL A 28 32.26 -15.04 8.81
CA VAL A 28 32.67 -16.38 9.21
C VAL A 28 31.47 -17.31 9.28
N GLU A 29 31.53 -18.44 8.59
CA GLU A 29 30.51 -19.51 8.62
C GLU A 29 30.37 -20.08 10.03
N GLN A 30 29.23 -19.79 10.67
CA GLN A 30 28.66 -20.69 11.68
C GLN A 30 27.82 -21.72 10.95
N THR A 31 28.23 -22.99 11.06
CA THR A 31 27.51 -24.12 10.48
C THR A 31 26.22 -24.34 11.26
N ILE A 32 25.11 -23.82 10.76
CA ILE A 32 23.75 -24.11 11.24
C ILE A 32 23.31 -25.42 10.57
N GLN A 33 22.87 -26.37 11.37
CA GLN A 33 22.44 -27.69 10.91
C GLN A 33 20.99 -27.58 10.39
N THR A 34 20.82 -27.22 9.11
CA THR A 34 19.58 -27.48 8.38
C THR A 34 19.43 -28.99 8.17
N ASP A 35 18.24 -29.56 8.42
CA ASP A 35 17.95 -30.90 7.91
C ASP A 35 17.75 -30.78 6.39
N ASP A 36 18.84 -30.94 5.65
CA ASP A 36 18.89 -30.85 4.19
C ASP A 36 17.83 -31.72 3.50
N SER A 37 17.34 -32.78 4.18
CA SER A 37 16.28 -33.63 3.64
C SER A 37 14.92 -32.94 3.60
N THR A 38 14.55 -32.20 4.65
CA THR A 38 13.24 -31.49 4.72
C THR A 38 13.23 -30.29 3.78
N LEU A 39 14.33 -29.53 3.70
CA LEU A 39 14.46 -28.42 2.74
C LEU A 39 14.44 -28.91 1.28
N GLY A 40 15.13 -30.02 1.00
CA GLY A 40 15.11 -30.66 -0.31
C GLY A 40 13.70 -31.11 -0.70
N GLU A 41 12.94 -31.66 0.25
CA GLU A 41 11.54 -32.04 0.04
C GLU A 41 10.64 -30.83 -0.24
N TYR A 42 10.74 -29.77 0.57
CA TYR A 42 10.00 -28.52 0.36
C TYR A 42 10.25 -27.95 -1.04
N THR A 43 11.53 -27.82 -1.41
CA THR A 43 11.94 -27.26 -2.71
C THR A 43 11.42 -28.11 -3.86
N THR A 44 11.47 -29.43 -3.72
CA THR A 44 10.97 -30.37 -4.74
C THR A 44 9.45 -30.30 -4.86
N THR A 45 8.74 -30.29 -3.74
CA THR A 45 7.28 -30.15 -3.68
C THR A 45 6.84 -28.85 -4.34
N LEU A 46 7.48 -27.73 -4.01
CA LEU A 46 7.14 -26.44 -4.56
C LEU A 46 7.41 -26.33 -6.07
N LYS A 47 8.51 -26.94 -6.55
CA LYS A 47 8.85 -26.98 -7.99
C LYS A 47 7.89 -27.87 -8.79
N ASN A 48 7.45 -28.98 -8.20
CA ASN A 48 6.54 -29.94 -8.84
C ASN A 48 5.07 -29.64 -8.60
N ARG A 49 4.76 -28.54 -7.90
CA ARG A 49 3.39 -28.17 -7.55
C ARG A 49 2.50 -28.12 -8.80
N LYS A 50 1.25 -28.50 -8.62
CA LYS A 50 0.25 -28.37 -9.66
C LYS A 50 -0.15 -26.89 -9.80
N ILE A 51 -0.18 -26.40 -11.05
CA ILE A 51 -0.52 -25.02 -11.38
C ILE A 51 -1.76 -25.07 -12.26
N GLU A 52 -2.85 -24.48 -11.77
CA GLU A 52 -4.09 -24.33 -12.54
C GLU A 52 -4.20 -22.92 -13.12
N SER A 53 -4.86 -22.81 -14.27
CA SER A 53 -5.16 -21.51 -14.90
C SER A 53 -6.35 -20.80 -14.24
N SER A 54 -7.15 -21.50 -13.43
CA SER A 54 -8.23 -20.90 -12.65
C SER A 54 -8.14 -21.28 -11.18
N TRP A 55 -8.40 -20.31 -10.31
CA TRP A 55 -8.34 -20.43 -8.85
C TRP A 55 -8.92 -19.18 -8.19
N THR A 56 -9.26 -19.30 -6.92
CA THR A 56 -9.61 -18.17 -6.05
C THR A 56 -8.60 -18.08 -4.92
N VAL A 57 -8.11 -16.88 -4.60
CA VAL A 57 -7.27 -16.66 -3.42
C VAL A 57 -7.93 -15.64 -2.51
N SER A 58 -8.04 -15.95 -1.23
CA SER A 58 -8.33 -14.96 -0.19
C SER A 58 -7.03 -14.55 0.48
N VAL A 59 -6.87 -13.26 0.75
CA VAL A 59 -5.66 -12.71 1.35
C VAL A 59 -5.97 -11.84 2.55
N GLN A 60 -5.01 -11.74 3.45
CA GLN A 60 -4.99 -10.78 4.52
C GLN A 60 -3.55 -10.31 4.77
N SER A 61 -3.37 -9.03 5.05
CA SER A 61 -2.14 -8.43 5.55
C SER A 61 -2.47 -7.47 6.68
N LYS A 62 -1.77 -7.58 7.79
CA LYS A 62 -2.00 -6.77 8.98
C LYS A 62 -0.68 -6.30 9.56
N TYR A 63 -0.62 -5.02 9.89
CA TYR A 63 0.47 -4.42 10.64
C TYR A 63 -0.12 -3.84 11.91
N THR A 64 0.36 -4.29 13.07
CA THR A 64 0.05 -3.68 14.35
C THR A 64 1.29 -2.96 14.86
N MET A 65 1.21 -1.64 14.92
CA MET A 65 2.29 -0.78 15.39
C MET A 65 2.06 -0.39 16.83
N THR A 66 3.04 -0.65 17.69
CA THR A 66 3.01 -0.33 19.12
C THR A 66 4.08 0.70 19.41
N TYR A 67 3.66 1.90 19.79
CA TYR A 67 4.55 3.00 20.11
C TYR A 67 5.03 2.93 21.56
N SER A 68 6.07 3.69 21.90
CA SER A 68 6.64 3.71 23.26
C SER A 68 5.65 4.12 24.35
N ASP A 69 4.61 4.88 24.00
CA ASP A 69 3.53 5.28 24.91
C ASP A 69 2.39 4.24 25.00
N LYS A 70 2.60 3.06 24.39
CA LYS A 70 1.66 1.93 24.27
C LYS A 70 0.46 2.18 23.38
N THR A 71 0.45 3.26 22.61
CA THR A 71 -0.63 3.43 21.66
C THR A 71 -0.47 2.47 20.49
N LEU A 72 -1.60 2.05 19.94
CA LEU A 72 -1.67 1.05 18.88
C LEU A 72 -2.22 1.70 17.61
N ASP A 73 -1.50 1.54 16.50
CA ASP A 73 -2.05 1.73 15.16
C ASP A 73 -2.18 0.37 14.48
N THR A 74 -3.20 0.25 13.64
CA THR A 74 -3.41 -0.95 12.83
C THR A 74 -3.71 -0.58 11.40
N TYR A 75 -2.92 -1.19 10.52
CA TYR A 75 -3.24 -1.33 9.12
C TYR A 75 -3.71 -2.77 8.89
N LEU A 76 -4.85 -2.93 8.23
CA LEU A 76 -5.39 -4.21 7.80
C LEU A 76 -5.79 -4.08 6.33
N MET A 77 -5.37 -5.03 5.52
CA MET A 77 -5.86 -5.25 4.17
C MET A 77 -6.37 -6.69 4.11
N ASP A 78 -7.56 -6.89 3.59
CA ASP A 78 -8.08 -8.19 3.19
C ASP A 78 -8.63 -8.11 1.77
N GLY A 79 -8.74 -9.25 1.11
CA GLY A 79 -9.27 -9.26 -0.24
C GLY A 79 -9.41 -10.64 -0.83
N VAL A 80 -10.03 -10.69 -2.00
CA VAL A 80 -10.19 -11.88 -2.81
C VAL A 80 -9.76 -11.57 -4.24
N LEU A 81 -9.00 -12.47 -4.84
CA LEU A 81 -8.70 -12.45 -6.28
C LEU A 81 -9.17 -13.78 -6.89
N GLU A 82 -10.14 -13.69 -7.78
CA GLU A 82 -10.67 -14.81 -8.56
C GLU A 82 -10.07 -14.74 -9.96
N THR A 83 -9.50 -15.85 -10.44
CA THR A 83 -8.84 -15.94 -11.74
C THR A 83 -9.43 -17.06 -12.57
N ASP A 84 -9.64 -16.79 -13.85
CA ASP A 84 -10.03 -17.76 -14.87
C ASP A 84 -9.28 -17.44 -16.18
N GLY A 85 -8.13 -18.10 -16.36
CA GLY A 85 -7.21 -17.83 -17.45
C GLY A 85 -6.62 -16.42 -17.36
N ASP A 86 -6.85 -15.60 -18.40
CA ASP A 86 -6.39 -14.21 -18.48
C ASP A 86 -7.43 -13.20 -17.95
N THR A 87 -8.52 -13.69 -17.37
CA THR A 87 -9.59 -12.87 -16.78
C THR A 87 -9.53 -13.00 -15.26
N ALA A 88 -9.76 -11.90 -14.54
CA ALA A 88 -9.87 -11.94 -13.10
C ALA A 88 -10.91 -10.95 -12.58
N HIS A 89 -11.41 -11.22 -11.38
CA HIS A 89 -12.18 -10.31 -10.57
C HIS A 89 -11.46 -10.14 -9.24
N TYR A 90 -11.33 -8.91 -8.75
CA TYR A 90 -10.70 -8.68 -7.46
C TYR A 90 -11.54 -7.77 -6.58
N GLU A 91 -11.45 -8.04 -5.28
CA GLU A 91 -12.04 -7.24 -4.22
C GLU A 91 -11.00 -7.03 -3.14
N GLN A 92 -10.89 -5.81 -2.61
CA GLN A 92 -10.00 -5.47 -1.51
C GLN A 92 -10.68 -4.53 -0.53
N HIS A 93 -10.48 -4.80 0.75
CA HIS A 93 -10.85 -3.94 1.85
C HIS A 93 -9.58 -3.52 2.57
N ILE A 94 -9.36 -2.22 2.70
CA ILE A 94 -8.25 -1.66 3.47
C ILE A 94 -8.83 -0.85 4.61
N ASN A 95 -8.46 -1.23 5.83
CA ASN A 95 -8.68 -0.49 7.05
C ASN A 95 -7.35 0.04 7.58
N ALA A 96 -7.14 1.34 7.47
CA ALA A 96 -6.01 2.03 8.08
C ALA A 96 -6.56 2.98 9.14
N ASP A 97 -6.41 2.59 10.41
CA ASP A 97 -6.80 3.39 11.57
C ASP A 97 -8.21 4.02 11.47
N GLY A 98 -9.21 3.28 11.01
CA GLY A 98 -10.60 3.75 10.94
C GLY A 98 -11.01 4.37 9.60
N MET A 99 -10.11 4.45 8.63
CA MET A 99 -10.48 4.65 7.23
C MET A 99 -10.64 3.33 6.52
N VAL A 100 -11.84 3.11 5.99
CA VAL A 100 -12.18 1.94 5.20
C VAL A 100 -12.20 2.34 3.73
N SER A 101 -11.39 1.65 2.92
CA SER A 101 -11.42 1.74 1.47
C SER A 101 -11.80 0.38 0.90
N GLU A 102 -12.74 0.38 -0.02
CA GLU A 102 -13.18 -0.82 -0.73
C GLU A 102 -12.85 -0.60 -2.21
N LEU A 103 -12.11 -1.55 -2.79
CA LEU A 103 -11.83 -1.61 -4.21
C LEU A 103 -12.45 -2.87 -4.77
N ASN A 104 -13.06 -2.74 -5.94
CA ASN A 104 -13.59 -3.87 -6.70
C ASN A 104 -13.39 -3.57 -8.18
N GLY A 105 -12.91 -4.55 -8.93
CA GLY A 105 -12.76 -4.40 -10.37
C GLY A 105 -12.62 -5.71 -11.13
N ASP A 106 -12.87 -5.58 -12.43
CA ASP A 106 -12.67 -6.64 -13.40
C ASP A 106 -11.32 -6.43 -14.12
N TYR A 107 -10.61 -7.53 -14.37
CA TYR A 107 -9.39 -7.56 -15.15
C TYR A 107 -9.58 -8.40 -16.40
N TYR A 108 -9.36 -7.81 -17.56
CA TYR A 108 -9.32 -8.51 -18.85
C TYR A 108 -8.63 -7.68 -19.92
N GLY A 109 -8.04 -8.35 -20.92
CA GLY A 109 -7.40 -7.67 -22.05
C GLY A 109 -6.19 -6.81 -21.66
N GLY A 110 -5.51 -7.13 -20.54
CA GLY A 110 -4.37 -6.37 -20.02
C GLY A 110 -4.74 -5.08 -19.30
N ARG A 111 -5.98 -4.98 -18.82
CA ARG A 111 -6.51 -3.80 -18.12
C ARG A 111 -7.25 -4.20 -16.86
N LEU A 112 -7.03 -3.41 -15.81
CA LEU A 112 -7.86 -3.40 -14.61
C LEU A 112 -8.89 -2.28 -14.73
N TYR A 113 -10.17 -2.61 -14.75
CA TYR A 113 -11.28 -1.67 -14.71
C TYR A 113 -11.75 -1.55 -13.27
N ASN A 114 -11.72 -0.34 -12.74
CA ASN A 114 -11.96 -0.09 -11.32
C ASN A 114 -12.88 1.12 -11.13
N THR A 115 -13.59 1.13 -10.02
CA THR A 115 -14.34 2.30 -9.57
C THR A 115 -13.92 2.67 -8.16
N TYR A 116 -13.37 3.88 -8.00
CA TYR A 116 -13.01 4.44 -6.69
C TYR A 116 -13.66 5.80 -6.52
N ASN A 117 -14.32 6.03 -5.38
CA ASN A 117 -15.05 7.28 -5.09
C ASN A 117 -15.98 7.73 -6.24
N SER A 118 -16.74 6.78 -6.81
CA SER A 118 -17.65 7.02 -7.93
C SER A 118 -16.98 7.49 -9.23
N VAL A 119 -15.65 7.34 -9.30
CA VAL A 119 -14.87 7.58 -10.51
C VAL A 119 -14.47 6.24 -11.10
N SER A 120 -14.99 5.97 -12.28
CA SER A 120 -14.67 4.77 -13.05
C SER A 120 -13.50 5.03 -13.99
N TYR A 121 -12.48 4.20 -13.92
CA TYR A 121 -11.26 4.34 -14.72
C TYR A 121 -10.63 2.96 -14.98
N TYR A 122 -9.69 2.92 -15.92
CA TYR A 122 -8.85 1.75 -16.11
C TYR A 122 -7.37 2.06 -15.96
N GLU A 123 -6.63 1.01 -15.61
CA GLU A 123 -5.18 0.97 -15.59
C GLU A 123 -4.69 -0.14 -16.52
N ASP A 124 -3.77 0.18 -17.44
CA ASP A 124 -3.06 -0.82 -18.23
C ASP A 124 -2.01 -1.49 -17.32
N MET A 125 -2.17 -2.77 -17.06
CA MET A 125 -1.23 -3.54 -16.24
C MET A 125 -1.22 -5.01 -16.64
N ASP A 126 -0.08 -5.66 -16.48
CA ASP A 126 -0.02 -7.11 -16.62
C ASP A 126 -0.54 -7.82 -15.37
N PHE A 127 -0.77 -9.12 -15.50
CA PHE A 127 -1.30 -9.95 -14.43
C PHE A 127 -0.36 -10.04 -13.21
N SER A 128 0.96 -9.86 -13.40
CA SER A 128 1.91 -9.83 -12.28
C SER A 128 1.71 -8.57 -11.44
N ASN A 129 1.46 -7.42 -12.08
CA ASN A 129 1.15 -6.18 -11.39
C ASN A 129 -0.23 -6.22 -10.75
N LEU A 130 -1.22 -6.90 -11.36
CA LEU A 130 -2.50 -7.19 -10.71
C LEU A 130 -2.30 -7.96 -9.41
N LYS A 131 -1.51 -9.04 -9.39
CA LYS A 131 -1.23 -9.79 -8.16
C LYS A 131 -0.62 -8.90 -7.06
N LYS A 132 0.26 -7.97 -7.43
CA LYS A 132 0.87 -7.03 -6.47
C LYS A 132 -0.13 -6.05 -5.86
N THR A 133 -1.27 -5.78 -6.51
CA THR A 133 -2.31 -4.95 -5.91
C THR A 133 -2.85 -5.61 -4.64
N MET A 134 -2.78 -6.94 -4.51
CA MET A 134 -3.28 -7.67 -3.33
C MET A 134 -2.40 -7.50 -2.08
N LEU A 135 -1.31 -6.71 -2.15
CA LEU A 135 -0.46 -6.32 -1.01
C LEU A 135 0.04 -7.47 -0.11
N VAL A 136 0.08 -8.68 -0.66
CA VAL A 136 0.70 -9.89 -0.11
C VAL A 136 1.47 -10.62 -1.21
N PRO A 137 2.48 -11.42 -0.86
CA PRO A 137 3.29 -12.09 -1.87
C PRO A 137 2.62 -13.38 -2.38
N LEU A 138 1.66 -13.21 -3.30
CA LEU A 138 0.87 -14.32 -3.86
C LEU A 138 1.70 -15.42 -4.52
N ASP A 139 2.82 -15.07 -5.15
CA ASP A 139 3.70 -16.04 -5.78
C ASP A 139 4.54 -16.77 -4.70
N PRO A 140 4.54 -18.11 -4.67
CA PRO A 140 5.33 -18.87 -3.70
C PRO A 140 6.83 -18.56 -3.79
N TYR A 141 7.54 -18.60 -2.66
CA TYR A 141 8.98 -18.36 -2.60
C TYR A 141 9.77 -19.66 -2.45
N VAL A 142 10.90 -19.78 -3.15
CA VAL A 142 11.83 -20.90 -2.95
C VAL A 142 12.91 -20.43 -1.99
N PHE A 143 12.86 -20.87 -0.73
CA PHE A 143 13.91 -20.58 0.24
C PHE A 143 15.17 -21.40 -0.04
N GLU A 144 16.34 -20.75 0.01
CA GLU A 144 17.64 -21.41 -0.09
C GLU A 144 18.16 -21.83 1.29
N ALA A 145 19.10 -22.78 1.35
CA ALA A 145 19.67 -23.24 2.63
C ALA A 145 20.28 -22.09 3.45
N GLY A 146 20.88 -21.11 2.77
CA GLY A 146 21.41 -19.90 3.40
C GLY A 146 20.35 -18.97 3.99
N ASP A 147 19.09 -19.06 3.55
CA ASP A 147 17.99 -18.23 4.07
C ASP A 147 17.45 -18.71 5.41
N ILE A 148 17.57 -20.02 5.68
CA ILE A 148 16.78 -20.72 6.71
C ILE A 148 17.62 -21.01 7.95
N ALA A 149 17.07 -20.69 9.12
CA ALA A 149 17.59 -21.11 10.41
C ALA A 149 17.04 -22.49 10.81
N SER A 150 15.74 -22.73 10.58
CA SER A 150 15.14 -24.05 10.75
C SER A 150 13.95 -24.26 9.81
N ILE A 151 13.73 -25.52 9.43
CA ILE A 151 12.55 -25.96 8.71
C ILE A 151 12.06 -27.27 9.32
N THR A 152 10.77 -27.36 9.60
CA THR A 152 10.11 -28.59 10.05
C THR A 152 8.89 -28.86 9.19
N LYS A 153 8.46 -30.12 9.19
CA LYS A 153 7.31 -30.57 8.43
C LYS A 153 6.35 -31.33 9.33
N ASP A 154 5.07 -30.95 9.31
CA ASP A 154 3.96 -31.74 9.85
C ASP A 154 2.95 -32.02 8.72
N LYS A 155 2.84 -33.29 8.32
CA LYS A 155 2.03 -33.73 7.17
C LYS A 155 2.36 -32.98 5.89
N ASN A 156 1.54 -32.02 5.47
CA ASN A 156 1.74 -31.25 4.25
C ASN A 156 2.03 -29.76 4.53
N GLU A 157 2.30 -29.42 5.79
CA GLU A 157 2.67 -28.09 6.22
C GLU A 157 4.15 -28.04 6.58
N TYR A 158 4.83 -27.00 6.08
CA TYR A 158 6.21 -26.67 6.40
C TYR A 158 6.23 -25.42 7.27
N THR A 159 6.87 -25.49 8.43
CA THR A 159 7.17 -24.31 9.27
C THR A 159 8.62 -23.91 9.04
N ILE A 160 8.84 -22.67 8.66
CA ILE A 160 10.12 -22.11 8.22
C ILE A 160 10.45 -20.92 9.12
N GLN A 161 11.64 -20.94 9.70
CA GLN A 161 12.23 -19.79 10.38
C GLN A 161 13.50 -19.36 9.64
N LEU A 162 13.58 -18.09 9.29
CA LEU A 162 14.70 -17.48 8.58
C LEU A 162 15.82 -17.09 9.53
N GLN A 163 17.05 -17.12 9.01
CA GLN A 163 18.22 -16.57 9.70
C GLN A 163 18.06 -15.05 9.87
N ALA A 164 18.58 -14.48 10.96
CA ALA A 164 18.38 -13.06 11.27
C ALA A 164 18.75 -12.11 10.13
N ASP A 165 19.95 -12.26 9.55
CA ASP A 165 20.45 -11.42 8.46
C ASP A 165 19.58 -11.52 7.19
N ARG A 166 19.00 -12.70 6.94
CA ARG A 166 18.18 -12.99 5.75
C ARG A 166 16.72 -12.60 5.96
N ALA A 167 16.21 -12.74 7.18
CA ALA A 167 14.84 -12.37 7.55
C ALA A 167 14.53 -10.92 7.20
N LYS A 168 15.48 -10.01 7.45
CA LYS A 168 15.37 -8.60 7.09
C LYS A 168 15.26 -8.38 5.57
N GLU A 169 16.15 -8.97 4.79
CA GLU A 169 16.15 -8.82 3.32
C GLU A 169 14.89 -9.40 2.69
N ILE A 170 14.48 -10.59 3.13
CA ILE A 170 13.28 -11.27 2.64
C ILE A 170 12.04 -10.47 3.03
N PHE A 171 11.94 -9.98 4.27
CA PHE A 171 10.82 -9.14 4.68
C PHE A 171 10.69 -7.91 3.78
N LEU A 172 11.75 -7.12 3.66
CA LEU A 172 11.71 -5.85 2.92
C LEU A 172 11.48 -6.02 1.41
N SER A 173 11.85 -7.17 0.84
CA SER A 173 11.68 -7.45 -0.59
C SER A 173 10.35 -8.12 -0.93
N ARG A 174 9.77 -8.89 0.01
CA ARG A 174 8.62 -9.76 -0.26
C ARG A 174 7.37 -9.37 0.53
N TYR A 175 7.51 -9.05 1.82
CA TYR A 175 6.38 -8.88 2.74
C TYR A 175 6.04 -7.41 3.02
N ASP A 176 6.99 -6.50 2.80
CA ASP A 176 6.88 -5.08 3.11
C ASP A 176 5.96 -4.30 2.14
N SER A 177 4.66 -4.57 2.22
CA SER A 177 3.60 -3.84 1.52
C SER A 177 3.31 -2.47 2.14
N TYR A 178 3.57 -2.28 3.43
CA TYR A 178 3.40 -0.99 4.10
C TYR A 178 4.54 -0.01 3.80
N GLY A 179 5.72 -0.51 3.43
CA GLY A 179 6.89 0.31 3.14
C GLY A 179 7.70 0.69 4.39
N LEU A 180 7.82 -0.24 5.34
CA LEU A 180 8.69 -0.19 6.52
C LEU A 180 10.16 0.05 6.16
N LYS A 181 10.61 -0.31 4.95
CA LYS A 181 11.95 0.02 4.45
C LYS A 181 12.26 1.52 4.39
N ASN A 182 11.23 2.36 4.37
CA ASN A 182 11.37 3.81 4.25
C ASN A 182 11.53 4.48 5.62
N PHE A 183 11.66 3.73 6.72
CA PHE A 183 11.90 4.25 8.07
C PHE A 183 13.39 4.20 8.44
N ASP A 184 13.82 4.98 9.42
CA ASP A 184 15.25 5.25 9.70
C ASP A 184 16.02 4.03 10.19
N SER A 185 15.31 3.15 10.88
CA SER A 185 15.80 1.82 11.20
C SER A 185 14.73 0.79 10.91
N PHE A 186 15.18 -0.41 10.59
CA PHE A 186 14.35 -1.59 10.43
C PHE A 186 15.15 -2.80 10.89
N ASP A 187 14.60 -3.55 11.84
CA ASP A 187 15.18 -4.81 12.32
C ASP A 187 14.09 -5.87 12.53
N VAL A 188 14.47 -7.15 12.40
CA VAL A 188 13.56 -8.30 12.57
C VAL A 188 13.95 -9.06 13.83
N ARG A 189 13.06 -9.07 14.83
CA ARG A 189 13.27 -9.75 16.12
C ARG A 189 12.90 -11.22 16.06
N SER A 190 11.81 -11.53 15.35
CA SER A 190 11.30 -12.89 15.17
C SER A 190 10.66 -13.01 13.79
N ASN A 191 10.64 -14.22 13.26
CA ASN A 191 9.91 -14.54 12.05
C ASN A 191 9.46 -16.00 12.08
N GLU A 192 8.30 -16.27 11.49
CA GLU A 192 7.77 -17.61 11.30
C GLU A 192 6.88 -17.62 10.06
N ILE A 193 7.13 -18.57 9.17
CA ILE A 193 6.39 -18.74 7.91
C ILE A 193 5.88 -20.17 7.85
N HIS A 194 4.59 -20.34 7.60
CA HIS A 194 3.97 -21.64 7.35
C HIS A 194 3.58 -21.72 5.89
N VAL A 195 3.91 -22.82 5.23
CA VAL A 195 3.51 -23.12 3.86
C VAL A 195 2.83 -24.47 3.81
N THR A 196 1.60 -24.52 3.31
CA THR A 196 0.79 -25.74 3.24
C THR A 196 0.51 -26.13 1.80
N PHE A 197 0.62 -27.43 1.52
CA PHE A 197 0.18 -28.05 0.28
C PHE A 197 -1.02 -28.98 0.53
N ASP A 198 -1.87 -29.19 -0.48
CA ASP A 198 -2.90 -30.23 -0.41
C ASP A 198 -2.37 -31.60 -0.87
N GLU A 199 -3.25 -32.61 -0.84
CA GLU A 199 -2.90 -33.98 -1.26
C GLU A 199 -2.62 -34.08 -2.78
N ASP A 200 -3.14 -33.13 -3.57
CA ASP A 200 -2.95 -33.03 -5.02
C ASP A 200 -1.73 -32.16 -5.40
N GLN A 201 -0.92 -31.77 -4.41
CA GLN A 201 0.29 -30.96 -4.56
C GLN A 201 0.03 -29.53 -5.07
N HIS A 202 -1.14 -28.95 -4.83
CA HIS A 202 -1.32 -27.51 -4.97
C HIS A 202 -0.70 -26.80 -3.76
N TYR A 203 -0.15 -25.61 -4.00
CA TYR A 203 0.18 -24.67 -2.92
C TYR A 203 -1.11 -24.01 -2.46
N VAL A 204 -1.55 -24.28 -1.23
CA VAL A 204 -2.88 -23.88 -0.76
C VAL A 204 -2.88 -22.80 0.29
N LYS A 205 -1.80 -22.68 1.09
CA LYS A 205 -1.75 -21.68 2.15
C LYS A 205 -0.33 -21.19 2.42
N GLU A 206 -0.19 -19.89 2.68
CA GLU A 206 0.96 -19.33 3.37
C GLU A 206 0.48 -18.39 4.48
N THR A 207 1.05 -18.54 5.68
CA THR A 207 0.91 -17.53 6.73
C THR A 207 2.28 -17.10 7.17
N ALA A 208 2.49 -15.79 7.35
CA ALA A 208 3.76 -15.28 7.83
C ALA A 208 3.54 -14.29 8.97
N VAL A 209 4.36 -14.43 10.02
CA VAL A 209 4.42 -13.51 11.15
C VAL A 209 5.84 -12.99 11.28
N PHE A 210 6.00 -11.67 11.38
CA PHE A 210 7.27 -11.03 11.67
C PHE A 210 7.08 -10.01 12.79
N ASP A 211 7.86 -10.13 13.86
CA ASP A 211 7.99 -9.05 14.84
C ASP A 211 9.20 -8.21 14.46
N THR A 212 8.94 -6.99 14.02
CA THR A 212 9.97 -6.04 13.59
C THR A 212 10.03 -4.84 14.53
N THR A 213 11.11 -4.08 14.43
CA THR A 213 11.22 -2.76 15.05
C THR A 213 11.60 -1.75 13.98
N ILE A 214 11.01 -0.56 14.07
CA ILE A 214 11.42 0.58 13.26
C ILE A 214 11.75 1.76 14.16
N THR A 215 12.52 2.70 13.63
CA THR A 215 12.63 4.04 14.20
C THR A 215 11.94 5.02 13.28
N THR A 216 11.04 5.81 13.86
CA THR A 216 10.37 6.92 13.18
C THR A 216 10.44 8.13 14.09
N ASN A 217 10.97 9.24 13.58
CA ASN A 217 11.03 10.51 14.32
C ASN A 217 11.73 10.37 15.69
N GLY A 218 12.82 9.61 15.74
CA GLY A 218 13.57 9.31 16.97
C GLY A 218 12.84 8.44 17.99
N GLN A 219 11.66 7.88 17.67
CA GLN A 219 10.93 6.94 18.51
C GLN A 219 11.04 5.52 17.96
N SER A 220 11.29 4.56 18.86
CA SER A 220 11.23 3.14 18.51
C SER A 220 9.77 2.69 18.49
N VAL A 221 9.38 1.99 17.43
CA VAL A 221 8.05 1.42 17.24
C VAL A 221 8.19 -0.07 16.99
N ASP A 222 7.47 -0.85 17.80
CA ASP A 222 7.37 -2.29 17.61
C ASP A 222 6.27 -2.58 16.60
N VAL A 223 6.57 -3.31 15.54
CA VAL A 223 5.60 -3.63 14.49
C VAL A 223 5.44 -5.13 14.42
N LYS A 224 4.21 -5.62 14.57
CA LYS A 224 3.87 -7.01 14.27
C LYS A 224 3.22 -7.06 12.89
N TYR A 225 3.88 -7.71 11.95
CA TYR A 225 3.31 -8.07 10.66
C TYR A 225 2.69 -9.45 10.72
N GLU A 226 1.49 -9.60 10.17
CA GLU A 226 0.78 -10.86 10.01
C GLU A 226 0.21 -10.91 8.59
N SER A 227 0.42 -12.00 7.87
CA SER A 227 -0.24 -12.24 6.58
C SER A 227 -0.79 -13.65 6.47
N GLU A 228 -1.84 -13.77 5.68
CA GLU A 228 -2.47 -15.05 5.33
C GLU A 228 -2.85 -15.03 3.85
N ILE A 229 -2.49 -16.09 3.15
CA ILE A 229 -2.83 -16.35 1.76
C ILE A 229 -3.49 -17.72 1.74
N ASN A 230 -4.69 -17.85 1.18
CA ASN A 230 -5.42 -19.11 1.12
C ASN A 230 -6.02 -19.30 -0.28
N TYR A 231 -5.48 -20.26 -1.03
CA TYR A 231 -5.90 -20.62 -2.37
C TYR A 231 -6.94 -21.74 -2.34
N LEU A 232 -7.97 -21.60 -3.17
CA LEU A 232 -9.18 -22.40 -3.19
C LEU A 232 -9.60 -22.65 -4.65
N LYS A 233 -10.52 -23.62 -4.87
CA LYS A 233 -11.27 -23.80 -6.13
C LYS A 233 -10.39 -23.92 -7.38
N PHE A 234 -9.24 -24.59 -7.25
CA PHE A 234 -8.33 -24.89 -8.34
C PHE A 234 -9.06 -25.59 -9.50
N GLY A 235 -9.02 -25.00 -10.70
CA GLY A 235 -9.71 -25.54 -11.88
C GLY A 235 -11.24 -25.36 -11.88
N GLU A 236 -11.82 -24.80 -10.82
CA GLU A 236 -13.27 -24.66 -10.64
C GLU A 236 -13.74 -23.20 -10.69
N THR A 237 -12.86 -22.24 -10.37
CA THR A 237 -13.19 -20.81 -10.46
C THR A 237 -13.52 -20.43 -11.90
N THR A 238 -14.63 -19.71 -12.08
CA THR A 238 -15.07 -19.16 -13.37
C THR A 238 -15.31 -17.68 -13.19
N VAL A 239 -14.69 -16.86 -14.03
CA VAL A 239 -14.89 -15.39 -14.03
C VAL A 239 -15.61 -15.01 -15.31
N SER A 240 -16.88 -14.60 -15.18
CA SER A 240 -17.72 -14.24 -16.32
C SER A 240 -18.05 -12.76 -16.30
N ILE A 241 -17.40 -12.00 -17.18
CA ILE A 241 -17.66 -10.58 -17.38
C ILE A 241 -18.66 -10.44 -18.53
N SER A 242 -19.86 -10.00 -18.21
CA SER A 242 -20.96 -9.88 -19.17
C SER A 242 -20.67 -8.87 -20.27
N ASP A 243 -21.28 -9.05 -21.45
CA ASP A 243 -21.16 -8.07 -22.54
C ASP A 243 -21.69 -6.69 -22.14
N GLN A 244 -22.69 -6.64 -21.25
CA GLN A 244 -23.21 -5.38 -20.69
C GLN A 244 -22.16 -4.69 -19.81
N THR A 245 -21.44 -5.45 -18.98
CA THR A 245 -20.34 -4.94 -18.15
C THR A 245 -19.23 -4.40 -19.05
N LYS A 246 -18.77 -5.19 -20.03
CA LYS A 246 -17.75 -4.76 -21.00
C LYS A 246 -18.17 -3.52 -21.79
N GLN A 247 -19.44 -3.42 -22.14
CA GLN A 247 -19.99 -2.23 -22.80
C GLN A 247 -19.93 -1.01 -21.87
N ALA A 248 -20.28 -1.14 -20.60
CA ALA A 248 -20.16 -0.06 -19.63
C ALA A 248 -18.69 0.35 -19.40
N GLU A 249 -17.80 -0.63 -19.27
CA GLU A 249 -16.36 -0.42 -19.07
C GLU A 249 -15.64 0.15 -20.30
N SER A 250 -16.19 -0.05 -21.50
CA SER A 250 -15.66 0.59 -22.71
C SER A 250 -15.72 2.13 -22.67
N ALA A 251 -16.55 2.69 -21.78
CA ALA A 251 -16.62 4.12 -21.52
C ALA A 251 -15.65 4.60 -20.43
N TYR A 252 -14.94 3.69 -19.75
CA TYR A 252 -13.96 4.06 -18.74
C TYR A 252 -12.77 4.75 -19.41
N VAL A 253 -12.18 5.68 -18.69
CA VAL A 253 -11.02 6.45 -19.15
C VAL A 253 -9.75 5.96 -18.48
N TYR A 254 -8.62 6.15 -19.14
CA TYR A 254 -7.33 5.86 -18.53
C TYR A 254 -7.18 6.71 -17.26
N TYR A 255 -6.62 6.14 -16.19
CA TYR A 255 -6.60 6.80 -14.88
C TYR A 255 -5.95 8.21 -14.88
N LYS A 256 -5.05 8.49 -15.83
CA LYS A 256 -4.43 9.82 -16.01
C LYS A 256 -5.28 10.82 -16.79
N ASP A 257 -6.30 10.33 -17.49
CA ASP A 257 -7.18 11.09 -18.37
C ASP A 257 -8.57 11.29 -17.76
N ILE A 258 -8.73 11.04 -16.45
CA ILE A 258 -10.00 11.25 -15.75
C ILE A 258 -10.43 12.70 -15.91
N ASP A 259 -11.63 12.90 -16.47
CA ASP A 259 -12.28 14.20 -16.45
C ASP A 259 -12.74 14.50 -15.02
N THR A 260 -11.86 15.14 -14.28
CA THR A 260 -12.13 15.56 -12.90
C THR A 260 -13.31 16.51 -12.78
N SER A 261 -13.78 17.13 -13.87
CA SER A 261 -15.01 17.94 -13.86
C SER A 261 -16.29 17.09 -13.76
N SER A 262 -16.25 15.82 -14.18
CA SER A 262 -17.40 14.90 -14.14
C SER A 262 -17.54 14.13 -12.81
N ILE A 263 -16.65 14.36 -11.85
CA ILE A 263 -16.71 13.72 -10.52
C ILE A 263 -17.97 14.21 -9.80
N GLN A 264 -18.80 13.27 -9.35
CA GLN A 264 -20.03 13.57 -8.64
C GLN A 264 -19.75 14.21 -7.27
N THR A 265 -20.63 15.13 -6.86
CA THR A 265 -20.59 15.72 -5.52
C THR A 265 -21.03 14.69 -4.48
N VAL A 266 -20.36 14.68 -3.33
CA VAL A 266 -20.78 13.87 -2.17
C VAL A 266 -21.91 14.52 -1.38
N THR A 267 -22.10 15.83 -1.55
CA THR A 267 -23.24 16.58 -1.04
C THR A 267 -24.11 17.09 -2.19
N THR A 268 -25.28 17.66 -1.86
CA THR A 268 -26.13 18.34 -2.84
C THR A 268 -25.66 19.77 -3.14
N ASP A 269 -24.51 20.18 -2.60
CA ASP A 269 -24.01 21.53 -2.76
C ASP A 269 -23.50 21.74 -4.19
N ASP A 270 -23.62 22.96 -4.68
CA ASP A 270 -23.02 23.37 -5.94
C ASP A 270 -21.49 23.15 -5.89
N ASP A 271 -20.90 22.63 -6.97
CA ASP A 271 -19.46 22.46 -7.14
C ASP A 271 -18.85 23.27 -8.28
N SER A 272 -19.68 24.05 -8.97
CA SER A 272 -19.28 24.83 -10.13
C SER A 272 -18.03 25.67 -9.83
N PRO A 273 -17.09 25.81 -10.80
CA PRO A 273 -15.89 26.59 -10.62
C PRO A 273 -16.19 28.02 -10.16
N GLU A 274 -15.36 28.52 -9.24
CA GLU A 274 -15.39 29.90 -8.77
C GLU A 274 -14.37 30.76 -9.54
N ASP A 275 -14.38 32.07 -9.31
CA ASP A 275 -13.49 33.04 -9.96
C ASP A 275 -11.99 32.78 -9.71
N THR A 276 -11.65 32.03 -8.65
CA THR A 276 -10.27 31.68 -8.29
C THR A 276 -10.14 30.18 -8.03
N VAL A 277 -8.94 29.64 -8.26
CA VAL A 277 -8.51 28.28 -7.90
C VAL A 277 -8.71 28.06 -6.41
N THR A 278 -8.31 29.02 -5.57
CA THR A 278 -8.50 28.96 -4.11
C THR A 278 -9.97 28.85 -3.70
N ALA A 279 -10.86 29.67 -4.27
CA ALA A 279 -12.29 29.61 -3.97
C ALA A 279 -12.91 28.29 -4.46
N THR A 280 -12.54 27.85 -5.66
CA THR A 280 -12.97 26.55 -6.21
C THR A 280 -12.52 25.40 -5.31
N PHE A 281 -11.27 25.45 -4.82
CA PHE A 281 -10.74 24.41 -3.95
C PHE A 281 -11.49 24.35 -2.62
N LYS A 282 -11.68 25.51 -1.95
CA LYS A 282 -12.47 25.61 -0.71
C LYS A 282 -13.86 25.02 -0.83
N LYS A 283 -14.54 25.27 -1.96
CA LYS A 283 -15.88 24.74 -2.27
C LYS A 283 -15.86 23.23 -2.42
N ARG A 284 -14.96 22.70 -3.26
CA ARG A 284 -14.85 21.28 -3.60
C ARG A 284 -14.28 20.40 -2.48
N LEU A 285 -13.48 20.96 -1.57
CA LEU A 285 -13.08 20.29 -0.34
C LEU A 285 -14.30 19.83 0.47
N VAL A 286 -15.35 20.66 0.53
CA VAL A 286 -16.60 20.31 1.22
C VAL A 286 -17.47 19.43 0.31
N SER A 287 -17.77 19.90 -0.91
CA SER A 287 -18.79 19.26 -1.75
C SER A 287 -18.37 17.95 -2.41
N ARG A 288 -17.07 17.68 -2.55
CA ARG A 288 -16.53 16.43 -3.14
C ARG A 288 -15.76 15.56 -2.16
N LEU A 289 -15.05 16.18 -1.20
CA LEU A 289 -14.09 15.48 -0.34
C LEU A 289 -14.51 15.44 1.14
N ASN A 290 -15.68 15.98 1.47
CA ASN A 290 -16.28 15.94 2.81
C ASN A 290 -15.39 16.55 3.92
N TYR A 291 -14.58 17.55 3.60
CA TYR A 291 -13.85 18.32 4.61
C TYR A 291 -14.81 19.15 5.46
N THR A 292 -14.50 19.27 6.74
CA THR A 292 -15.16 20.18 7.68
C THR A 292 -14.52 21.56 7.60
N LYS A 293 -15.33 22.60 7.36
CA LYS A 293 -14.90 24.00 7.46
C LYS A 293 -14.77 24.39 8.94
N GLU A 294 -13.56 24.54 9.45
CA GLU A 294 -13.30 24.99 10.82
C GLU A 294 -13.39 26.52 10.94
N SER A 295 -12.93 27.23 9.91
CA SER A 295 -13.04 28.68 9.76
C SER A 295 -12.96 29.09 8.29
N GLU A 296 -12.98 30.39 7.99
CA GLU A 296 -12.97 30.87 6.60
C GLU A 296 -11.77 30.38 5.77
N ASN A 297 -10.61 30.21 6.41
CA ASN A 297 -9.38 29.80 5.73
C ASN A 297 -8.88 28.43 6.17
N VAL A 298 -9.64 27.70 6.99
CA VAL A 298 -9.18 26.44 7.59
C VAL A 298 -10.21 25.35 7.38
N TYR A 299 -9.77 24.27 6.74
CA TYR A 299 -10.57 23.10 6.43
C TYR A 299 -9.82 21.87 6.96
N SER A 300 -10.53 20.93 7.57
CA SER A 300 -9.93 19.68 8.03
C SER A 300 -10.75 18.47 7.66
N ASN A 301 -10.07 17.37 7.41
CA ASN A 301 -10.68 16.06 7.29
C ASN A 301 -10.08 15.17 8.37
N LYS A 302 -10.90 14.72 9.32
CA LYS A 302 -10.47 13.87 10.43
C LYS A 302 -10.85 12.44 10.10
N PHE A 303 -9.82 11.63 9.95
CA PHE A 303 -9.96 10.21 9.63
C PHE A 303 -10.31 9.41 10.88
N ASN A 304 -9.65 9.75 11.98
CA ASN A 304 -9.88 9.20 13.31
C ASN A 304 -9.47 10.22 14.39
N GLU A 305 -9.30 9.77 15.65
CA GLU A 305 -8.90 10.64 16.77
C GLU A 305 -7.46 11.18 16.67
N ASN A 306 -6.60 10.50 15.92
CA ASN A 306 -5.17 10.74 15.83
C ASN A 306 -4.71 11.19 14.44
N GLU A 307 -5.47 10.91 13.37
CA GLU A 307 -5.06 11.17 12.00
C GLU A 307 -5.98 12.16 11.29
N SER A 308 -5.38 13.14 10.61
CA SER A 308 -6.14 14.14 9.86
C SER A 308 -5.34 14.85 8.78
N TYR A 309 -6.07 15.38 7.80
CA TYR A 309 -5.61 16.44 6.93
C TYR A 309 -6.14 17.79 7.41
N ARG A 310 -5.32 18.83 7.29
CA ARG A 310 -5.71 20.22 7.52
C ARG A 310 -5.14 21.13 6.44
N ILE A 311 -5.98 21.96 5.86
CA ILE A 311 -5.62 22.94 4.83
C ILE A 311 -5.83 24.33 5.42
N ASP A 312 -4.78 25.13 5.41
CA ASP A 312 -4.77 26.52 5.85
C ASP A 312 -4.45 27.44 4.69
N PHE A 313 -5.48 28.05 4.13
CA PHE A 313 -5.37 28.95 2.99
C PHE A 313 -4.74 30.29 3.36
N ALA A 314 -4.81 30.71 4.63
CA ALA A 314 -4.20 31.96 5.06
C ALA A 314 -2.66 31.83 5.11
N ASN A 315 -2.18 30.69 5.60
CA ASN A 315 -0.75 30.38 5.67
C ASN A 315 -0.22 29.66 4.42
N LYS A 316 -1.12 29.27 3.50
CA LYS A 316 -0.81 28.49 2.30
C LYS A 316 -0.11 27.16 2.62
N THR A 317 -0.68 26.42 3.57
CA THR A 317 -0.12 25.15 4.07
C THR A 317 -1.11 24.00 4.07
N PHE A 318 -0.64 22.83 3.67
CA PHE A 318 -1.30 21.54 3.85
C PHE A 318 -0.58 20.81 4.98
N THR A 319 -1.34 20.25 5.90
CA THR A 319 -0.83 19.57 7.08
C THR A 319 -1.39 18.17 7.11
N TYR A 320 -0.48 17.19 7.20
CA TYR A 320 -0.82 15.83 7.57
C TYR A 320 -0.40 15.62 9.03
N SER A 321 -1.37 15.31 9.87
CA SER A 321 -1.13 14.97 11.27
C SER A 321 -1.46 13.51 11.49
N ASN A 322 -0.54 12.80 12.13
CA ASN A 322 -0.76 11.47 12.66
C ASN A 322 -0.20 11.43 14.08
N ARG A 323 -1.10 11.31 15.08
CA ARG A 323 -0.81 11.40 16.50
C ARG A 323 -0.14 12.74 16.85
N SER A 324 1.06 12.68 17.43
CA SER A 324 1.89 13.83 17.78
C SER A 324 2.76 14.34 16.63
N ILE A 325 2.80 13.62 15.50
CA ILE A 325 3.63 13.93 14.35
C ILE A 325 2.83 14.80 13.39
N THR A 326 3.44 15.87 12.90
CA THR A 326 2.78 16.84 12.02
C THR A 326 3.70 17.26 10.90
N TYR A 327 3.44 16.74 9.71
CA TYR A 327 4.13 17.14 8.49
C TYR A 327 3.38 18.31 7.87
N VAL A 328 4.13 19.33 7.48
CA VAL A 328 3.58 20.53 6.85
C VAL A 328 4.21 20.67 5.47
N TYR A 329 3.38 20.89 4.46
CA TYR A 329 3.79 21.33 3.14
C TYR A 329 3.26 22.74 2.90
N SER A 330 4.15 23.69 2.64
CA SER A 330 3.79 25.06 2.22
C SER A 330 3.88 25.18 0.71
N TRP A 331 2.73 25.37 0.05
CA TRP A 331 2.73 25.59 -1.39
C TRP A 331 3.19 27.00 -1.79
N LYS A 332 3.20 27.98 -0.85
CA LYS A 332 3.72 29.33 -1.10
C LYS A 332 5.22 29.36 -1.42
N GLY A 333 6.00 28.58 -0.69
CA GLY A 333 7.45 28.54 -0.83
C GLY A 333 7.97 27.21 -1.35
N ASP A 334 7.07 26.34 -1.82
CA ASP A 334 7.33 24.95 -2.23
C ASP A 334 8.36 24.24 -1.33
N ASN A 335 8.04 24.20 -0.04
CA ASN A 335 8.86 23.58 0.99
C ASN A 335 7.98 22.73 1.91
N GLY A 336 8.59 21.77 2.57
CA GLY A 336 7.92 21.01 3.61
C GLY A 336 8.78 20.84 4.84
N SER A 337 8.15 20.47 5.95
CA SER A 337 8.82 20.42 7.25
C SER A 337 8.18 19.44 8.21
N LEU A 338 9.02 18.91 9.09
CA LEU A 338 8.67 18.28 10.35
C LEU A 338 9.62 18.83 11.43
N GLY A 339 9.11 19.66 12.34
CA GLY A 339 9.93 20.29 13.38
C GLY A 339 11.10 21.09 12.79
N ALA A 340 12.34 20.68 13.11
CA ALA A 340 13.56 21.31 12.59
C ALA A 340 14.03 20.76 11.23
N CYS A 341 13.49 19.62 10.78
CA CYS A 341 13.75 19.11 9.44
C CYS A 341 12.94 19.90 8.42
N GLN A 342 13.63 20.48 7.43
CA GLN A 342 13.01 21.20 6.32
C GLN A 342 13.53 20.66 4.99
N TYR A 343 12.63 20.54 4.02
CA TYR A 343 12.92 20.14 2.65
C TYR A 343 12.47 21.24 1.69
N ASP A 344 13.39 21.71 0.86
CA ASP A 344 13.15 22.66 -0.22
C ASP A 344 12.99 21.87 -1.54
N PHE A 345 11.79 21.89 -2.10
CA PHE A 345 11.49 21.17 -3.35
C PHE A 345 12.04 21.88 -4.59
N VAL A 346 12.31 23.19 -4.52
CA VAL A 346 12.85 23.97 -5.62
C VAL A 346 14.33 23.63 -5.83
N ASN A 347 15.08 23.65 -4.74
CA ASN A 347 16.52 23.39 -4.77
C ASN A 347 16.88 21.91 -4.57
N ASN A 348 15.88 21.07 -4.29
CA ASN A 348 16.04 19.66 -3.98
C ASN A 348 17.08 19.45 -2.86
N SER A 349 16.89 20.19 -1.75
CA SER A 349 17.83 20.26 -0.64
C SER A 349 17.12 20.18 0.71
N GLN A 350 17.82 19.67 1.73
CA GLN A 350 17.28 19.50 3.08
C GLN A 350 18.21 20.08 4.13
N THR A 351 17.68 20.41 5.31
CA THR A 351 18.52 20.76 6.47
C THR A 351 19.34 19.55 6.89
N SER A 352 20.55 19.78 7.40
CA SER A 352 21.53 18.71 7.68
C SER A 352 21.11 17.71 8.75
N THR A 353 20.04 18.00 9.50
CA THR A 353 19.52 17.18 10.60
C THR A 353 18.30 16.33 10.19
N CYS A 354 17.93 16.34 8.92
CA CYS A 354 16.82 15.53 8.41
C CYS A 354 17.22 14.07 8.29
N GLU A 355 16.42 13.19 8.87
CA GLU A 355 16.46 11.76 8.57
C GLU A 355 15.77 11.50 7.21
N ASP A 356 16.24 10.50 6.46
CA ASP A 356 15.75 10.25 5.09
C ASP A 356 14.26 9.85 5.08
N SER A 357 13.80 9.10 6.10
CA SER A 357 12.38 8.73 6.23
C SER A 357 11.47 9.95 6.38
N THR A 358 11.93 10.94 7.15
CA THR A 358 11.23 12.19 7.38
C THR A 358 11.11 12.95 6.07
N VAL A 359 12.18 13.00 5.28
CA VAL A 359 12.22 13.67 3.98
C VAL A 359 11.26 13.01 3.00
N ASP A 360 11.22 11.68 2.94
CA ASP A 360 10.32 10.95 2.07
C ASP A 360 8.86 11.15 2.48
N PHE A 361 8.55 11.23 3.78
CA PHE A 361 7.21 11.58 4.25
C PHE A 361 6.84 13.04 3.97
N ILE A 362 7.79 13.97 4.03
CA ILE A 362 7.57 15.36 3.59
C ILE A 362 7.19 15.39 2.11
N LYS A 363 7.88 14.61 1.26
CA LYS A 363 7.53 14.47 -0.17
C LYS A 363 6.15 13.84 -0.37
N LYS A 364 5.80 12.80 0.40
CA LYS A 364 4.45 12.20 0.39
C LYS A 364 3.38 13.21 0.78
N THR A 365 3.65 14.08 1.76
CA THR A 365 2.71 15.13 2.19
C THR A 365 2.36 16.09 1.05
N LYS A 366 3.33 16.44 0.19
CA LYS A 366 3.08 17.20 -1.06
C LYS A 366 2.19 16.41 -2.03
N LEU A 367 2.47 15.12 -2.23
CA LEU A 367 1.66 14.24 -3.08
C LEU A 367 0.21 14.13 -2.60
N PHE A 368 -0.02 14.08 -1.29
CA PHE A 368 -1.37 14.07 -0.71
C PHE A 368 -2.16 15.31 -1.12
N LEU A 369 -1.58 16.52 -0.98
CA LEU A 369 -2.24 17.73 -1.48
C LEU A 369 -2.49 17.68 -3.00
N GLN A 370 -1.54 17.17 -3.79
CA GLN A 370 -1.72 17.04 -5.24
C GLN A 370 -2.90 16.13 -5.60
N MET A 371 -3.14 15.07 -4.83
CA MET A 371 -4.31 14.21 -5.01
C MET A 371 -5.61 14.91 -4.61
N GLU A 372 -5.65 15.62 -3.48
CA GLU A 372 -6.84 16.40 -3.09
C GLU A 372 -7.21 17.43 -4.17
N LEU A 373 -6.19 18.10 -4.75
CA LEU A 373 -6.37 19.02 -5.87
C LEU A 373 -6.87 18.29 -7.12
N TYR A 374 -6.30 17.13 -7.44
CA TYR A 374 -6.71 16.32 -8.58
C TYR A 374 -8.20 15.96 -8.50
N TYR A 375 -8.70 15.47 -7.36
CA TYR A 375 -10.12 15.17 -7.18
C TYR A 375 -11.02 16.43 -7.20
N CYS A 376 -10.45 17.60 -6.93
CA CYS A 376 -11.12 18.89 -7.13
C CYS A 376 -11.02 19.42 -8.58
N GLY A 377 -10.37 18.70 -9.49
CA GLY A 377 -10.08 19.15 -10.86
C GLY A 377 -9.16 20.35 -10.94
N LEU A 378 -8.25 20.45 -9.98
CA LEU A 378 -7.26 21.50 -9.83
C LEU A 378 -5.86 20.90 -9.90
N SER A 379 -4.87 21.76 -10.06
CA SER A 379 -3.45 21.37 -10.09
C SER A 379 -2.69 22.23 -9.10
N LEU A 380 -1.64 21.66 -8.50
CA LEU A 380 -0.77 22.39 -7.59
C LEU A 380 -0.14 23.62 -8.24
N GLU A 381 0.28 23.53 -9.50
CA GLU A 381 0.86 24.67 -10.25
C GLU A 381 -0.10 25.87 -10.30
N LYS A 382 -1.37 25.63 -10.65
CA LYS A 382 -2.41 26.68 -10.65
C LYS A 382 -2.67 27.26 -9.26
N LEU A 383 -2.66 26.44 -8.21
CA LEU A 383 -2.83 26.93 -6.83
C LEU A 383 -1.62 27.77 -6.38
N GLN A 384 -0.40 27.43 -6.83
CA GLN A 384 0.83 28.16 -6.52
C GLN A 384 0.95 29.48 -7.28
N ALA A 385 0.34 29.58 -8.46
CA ALA A 385 0.34 30.78 -9.28
C ALA A 385 -0.57 31.92 -8.73
N GLU A 386 -1.48 31.60 -7.79
CA GLU A 386 -2.26 32.56 -7.00
C GLU A 386 -1.54 33.00 -5.71
#